data_AF-A0A5A7RRN3-F1
#
_entry.id   AF-A0A5A7RRN3-F1
#
_cell.length_a   1.000
_cell.length_b   1.000
_cell.length_c   1.000
_cell.angle_alpha   90.00
_cell.angle_beta   90.00
_cell.angle_gamma   90.00
#
_symmetry.space_group_name_H-M   'P 1'
#
loop_
_entity.id
_entity.type
_entity.pdbx_description
1 polymer ?
#
loop_
_entity_poly.entity_id
_entity_poly.type
_entity_poly.pdbx_seq_one_letter_code
_entity_poly.pdbx_strand_id
1 'polypeptide(L)'
;MMLVNADLHIHSRFSGGTSYRMNLKNLSEGAKLKGIQILATGDCLHPLWIEEIKDFSGNKREDGIFDINGVNFVLSAEVEDRNRVHHLILFPSLYSVHGFREEVSKHSKNIDRSGRPFLDMNGEEIASAAADVDALIGPAHAFTPWTAMYAYHDSLEECYGDMASSIRFLELGLSADSDYADRISELHRLTFLSNSD
;
A
#
# COMPACT_ATOMS: atom_id res chain seq x y z
N MET A 1 23.81 -12.17 -5.03
CA MET A 1 22.56 -11.39 -4.92
C MET A 1 21.44 -12.26 -5.45
N MET A 2 20.37 -12.47 -4.71
CA MET A 2 19.20 -13.23 -5.17
C MET A 2 18.26 -12.28 -5.91
N LEU A 3 17.81 -12.66 -7.11
CA LEU A 3 16.80 -11.90 -7.86
C LEU A 3 15.41 -12.36 -7.43
N VAL A 4 14.50 -11.41 -7.22
CA VAL A 4 13.11 -11.67 -6.84
C VAL A 4 12.19 -10.74 -7.64
N ASN A 5 11.03 -11.25 -8.02
CA ASN A 5 9.91 -10.47 -8.52
C ASN A 5 8.96 -10.17 -7.36
N ALA A 6 8.52 -8.92 -7.26
CA ALA A 6 7.62 -8.45 -6.23
C ALA A 6 6.40 -7.77 -6.83
N ASP A 7 5.26 -7.92 -6.17
CA ASP A 7 4.04 -7.17 -6.45
C ASP A 7 3.49 -6.67 -5.12
N LEU A 8 3.59 -5.37 -4.89
CA LEU A 8 3.45 -4.73 -3.57
C LEU A 8 2.10 -4.00 -3.40
N HIS A 9 1.24 -4.05 -4.40
CA HIS A 9 -0.09 -3.46 -4.37
C HIS A 9 -1.09 -4.45 -4.96
N ILE A 10 -1.89 -5.02 -4.07
CA ILE A 10 -3.03 -5.87 -4.39
C ILE A 10 -4.16 -5.56 -3.41
N HIS A 11 -5.35 -6.06 -3.69
CA HIS A 11 -6.47 -6.02 -2.76
C HIS A 11 -6.99 -7.38 -2.32
N SER A 12 -7.49 -7.43 -1.09
CA SER A 12 -8.17 -8.61 -0.56
C SER A 12 -9.64 -8.65 -1.01
N ARG A 13 -10.35 -9.71 -0.62
CA ARG A 13 -11.80 -9.83 -0.80
C ARG A 13 -12.65 -8.82 -0.01
N PHE A 14 -12.03 -8.04 0.89
CA PHE A 14 -12.71 -7.01 1.67
C PHE A 14 -12.78 -5.65 0.96
N SER A 15 -12.05 -5.49 -0.16
CA SER A 15 -12.16 -4.31 -1.00
C SER A 15 -13.34 -4.38 -1.98
N GLY A 16 -13.90 -3.23 -2.31
CA GLY A 16 -14.94 -3.14 -3.35
C GLY A 16 -14.38 -3.48 -4.73
N GLY A 17 -15.17 -4.17 -5.56
CA GLY A 17 -14.76 -4.50 -6.93
C GLY A 17 -13.77 -5.67 -7.05
N THR A 18 -13.40 -6.32 -5.94
CA THR A 18 -12.47 -7.46 -5.95
C THR A 18 -13.20 -8.81 -5.92
N SER A 19 -12.51 -9.86 -6.36
CA SER A 19 -13.06 -11.22 -6.32
C SER A 19 -13.12 -11.76 -4.88
N TYR A 20 -14.19 -12.47 -4.54
CA TYR A 20 -14.27 -13.26 -3.30
C TYR A 20 -13.15 -14.30 -3.15
N ARG A 21 -12.46 -14.63 -4.26
CA ARG A 21 -11.30 -15.53 -4.29
C ARG A 21 -10.00 -14.87 -3.86
N MET A 22 -9.95 -13.56 -3.63
CA MET A 22 -8.78 -12.82 -3.12
C MET A 22 -8.56 -13.13 -1.63
N ASN A 23 -8.13 -14.35 -1.35
CA ASN A 23 -7.71 -14.83 -0.04
C ASN A 23 -6.22 -15.22 -0.07
N LEU A 24 -5.54 -15.20 1.07
CA LEU A 24 -4.08 -15.39 1.16
C LEU A 24 -3.60 -16.69 0.50
N LYS A 25 -4.38 -17.78 0.61
CA LYS A 25 -4.06 -19.06 -0.02
C LYS A 25 -4.10 -18.97 -1.55
N ASN A 26 -5.19 -18.48 -2.12
CA ASN A 26 -5.34 -18.33 -3.56
C ASN A 26 -4.34 -17.31 -4.14
N LEU A 27 -4.05 -16.25 -3.40
CA LEU A 27 -3.05 -15.25 -3.75
C LEU A 27 -1.65 -15.88 -3.84
N SER A 28 -1.27 -16.68 -2.85
CA SER A 28 -0.02 -17.46 -2.87
C SER A 28 0.05 -18.42 -4.06
N GLU A 29 -1.03 -19.16 -4.33
CA GLU A 29 -1.09 -20.08 -5.48
C GLU A 29 -0.96 -19.34 -6.82
N GLY A 30 -1.64 -18.20 -6.97
CA GLY A 30 -1.55 -17.34 -8.16
C GLY A 30 -0.16 -16.73 -8.34
N ALA A 31 0.44 -16.21 -7.27
CA ALA A 31 1.78 -15.63 -7.28
C ALA A 31 2.84 -16.64 -7.73
N LYS A 32 2.76 -17.89 -7.24
CA LYS A 32 3.65 -18.97 -7.70
C LYS A 32 3.53 -19.24 -9.19
N LEU A 33 2.30 -19.34 -9.70
CA LEU A 33 2.06 -19.58 -11.13
C LEU A 33 2.58 -18.41 -11.98
N LYS A 34 2.49 -17.19 -11.46
CA LYS A 34 3.00 -15.97 -12.11
C LYS A 34 4.52 -15.81 -12.02
N GLY A 35 5.17 -16.45 -11.04
CA GLY A 35 6.60 -16.32 -10.78
C GLY A 35 6.96 -15.15 -9.85
N ILE A 36 6.05 -14.76 -8.96
CA ILE A 36 6.22 -13.71 -7.94
C ILE A 36 6.69 -14.36 -6.63
N GLN A 37 7.81 -13.88 -6.08
CA GLN A 37 8.38 -14.39 -4.83
C GLN A 37 8.00 -13.55 -3.61
N ILE A 38 7.68 -12.28 -3.81
CA ILE A 38 7.24 -11.36 -2.77
C ILE A 38 5.89 -10.76 -3.17
N LEU A 39 4.85 -10.96 -2.36
CA LEU A 39 3.52 -10.42 -2.61
C LEU A 39 3.10 -9.55 -1.43
N ALA A 40 2.45 -8.42 -1.69
CA ALA A 40 1.76 -7.67 -0.66
C ALA A 40 0.58 -8.46 -0.07
N THR A 41 0.21 -8.18 1.18
CA THR A 41 -1.07 -8.65 1.71
C THR A 41 -2.25 -7.91 1.10
N GLY A 42 -2.08 -6.63 0.80
CA GLY A 42 -3.19 -5.70 0.60
C GLY A 42 -4.03 -5.53 1.87
N ASP A 43 -4.81 -4.45 1.94
CA ASP A 43 -5.90 -4.25 2.91
C ASP A 43 -5.56 -4.54 4.38
N CYS A 44 -4.29 -4.46 4.81
CA CYS A 44 -3.87 -4.94 6.13
C CYS A 44 -4.36 -4.08 7.30
N LEU A 45 -5.22 -3.09 7.06
CA LEU A 45 -5.92 -2.30 8.07
C LEU A 45 -7.31 -2.88 8.41
N HIS A 46 -7.84 -3.78 7.58
CA HIS A 46 -9.16 -4.37 7.79
C HIS A 46 -9.11 -5.41 8.93
N PRO A 47 -9.97 -5.32 9.96
CA PRO A 47 -9.82 -6.11 11.18
C PRO A 47 -9.92 -7.63 10.94
N LEU A 48 -10.85 -8.07 10.09
CA LEU A 48 -10.96 -9.50 9.77
C LEU A 48 -9.79 -10.01 8.93
N TRP A 49 -9.18 -9.13 8.12
CA TRP A 49 -8.03 -9.50 7.30
C TRP A 49 -6.75 -9.60 8.13
N ILE A 50 -6.60 -8.72 9.11
CA ILE A 50 -5.52 -8.80 10.11
C ILE A 50 -5.53 -10.15 10.83
N GLU A 51 -6.70 -10.63 11.26
CA GLU A 51 -6.80 -11.93 11.94
C GLU A 51 -6.39 -13.08 11.01
N GLU A 52 -6.79 -13.05 9.73
CA GLU A 52 -6.33 -14.04 8.76
C GLU A 52 -4.80 -13.97 8.54
N ILE A 53 -4.23 -12.76 8.44
CA ILE A 53 -2.79 -12.57 8.33
C ILE A 53 -2.07 -13.14 9.56
N LYS A 54 -2.60 -12.95 10.77
CA LYS A 54 -2.05 -13.51 12.02
C LYS A 54 -2.07 -15.03 12.04
N ASP A 55 -3.14 -15.64 11.56
CA ASP A 55 -3.27 -17.10 11.46
C ASP A 55 -2.19 -17.71 10.55
N PHE A 56 -1.87 -17.06 9.43
CA PHE A 56 -0.80 -17.52 8.52
C PHE A 56 0.61 -17.15 8.98
N SER A 57 0.81 -15.95 9.53
CA SER A 57 2.13 -15.50 10.01
C SER A 57 2.56 -16.16 11.33
N GLY A 58 1.62 -16.76 12.05
CA GLY A 58 1.86 -17.54 13.24
C GLY A 58 2.14 -16.69 14.48
N ASN A 59 1.33 -15.65 14.75
CA ASN A 59 1.27 -14.85 16.00
C ASN A 59 2.59 -14.37 16.64
N LYS A 60 3.76 -14.55 16.00
CA LYS A 60 5.10 -14.48 16.63
C LYS A 60 6.17 -13.83 15.74
N ARG A 61 5.80 -13.27 14.58
CA ARG A 61 6.77 -12.60 13.71
C ARG A 61 6.75 -11.10 13.92
N GLU A 62 7.87 -10.58 14.41
CA GLU A 62 8.13 -9.15 14.58
C GLU A 62 8.55 -8.49 13.26
N ASP A 63 9.02 -9.26 12.28
CA ASP A 63 9.70 -8.76 11.07
C ASP A 63 8.77 -8.45 9.88
N GLY A 64 7.44 -8.54 10.06
CA GLY A 64 6.45 -8.15 9.04
C GLY A 64 6.42 -9.01 7.77
N ILE A 65 7.22 -10.09 7.71
CA ILE A 65 7.32 -10.98 6.54
C ILE A 65 6.96 -12.40 6.93
N PHE A 66 6.05 -13.03 6.17
CA PHE A 66 5.65 -14.40 6.41
C PHE A 66 5.50 -15.20 5.12
N ASP A 67 5.81 -16.49 5.18
CA ASP A 67 5.74 -17.38 4.03
C ASP A 67 4.39 -18.08 3.98
N ILE A 68 3.76 -18.07 2.80
CA ILE A 68 2.67 -18.98 2.49
C ILE A 68 3.09 -19.80 1.28
N ASN A 69 3.31 -21.09 1.53
CA ASN A 69 3.67 -22.10 0.54
C ASN A 69 4.97 -21.79 -0.25
N GLY A 70 5.87 -20.90 0.14
CA GLY A 70 7.03 -20.50 -0.68
C GLY A 70 6.85 -19.16 -1.40
N VAL A 71 5.84 -18.37 -1.03
CA VAL A 71 5.68 -16.95 -1.40
C VAL A 71 5.77 -16.14 -0.13
N ASN A 72 6.69 -15.18 -0.08
CA ASN A 72 6.82 -14.27 1.05
C ASN A 72 5.80 -13.15 0.92
N PHE A 73 5.03 -12.93 1.97
CA PHE A 73 4.09 -11.83 2.08
C PHE A 73 4.70 -10.67 2.86
N VAL A 74 4.45 -9.45 2.40
CA VAL A 74 4.77 -8.20 3.10
C VAL A 74 3.48 -7.44 3.40
N LEU A 75 3.46 -6.73 4.52
CA LEU A 75 2.27 -6.00 4.97
C LEU A 75 2.09 -4.72 4.17
N SER A 76 0.95 -4.59 3.49
CA SER A 76 0.59 -3.35 2.80
C SER A 76 -0.89 -3.03 2.90
N ALA A 77 -1.20 -1.74 2.75
CA ALA A 77 -2.56 -1.24 2.56
C ALA A 77 -2.54 -0.06 1.59
N GLU A 78 -3.66 0.13 0.90
CA GLU A 78 -3.98 1.35 0.18
C GLU A 78 -5.06 2.11 0.96
N VAL A 79 -4.93 3.43 1.09
CA VAL A 79 -5.94 4.31 1.72
C VAL A 79 -6.33 5.42 0.76
N GLU A 80 -7.59 5.87 0.82
CA GLU A 80 -8.09 7.04 0.09
C GLU A 80 -8.16 8.25 1.03
N ASP A 81 -7.57 9.38 0.63
CA ASP A 81 -7.57 10.63 1.39
C ASP A 81 -8.81 11.51 1.10
N ARG A 82 -8.91 12.68 1.75
CA ARG A 82 -10.05 13.60 1.55
C ARG A 82 -10.15 14.20 0.15
N ASN A 83 -9.07 14.23 -0.61
CA ASN A 83 -9.02 14.70 -2.00
C ASN A 83 -9.23 13.55 -3.00
N ARG A 84 -9.50 12.33 -2.49
CA ARG A 84 -9.65 11.07 -3.21
C ARG A 84 -8.34 10.52 -3.78
N VAL A 85 -7.19 11.03 -3.35
CA VAL A 85 -5.89 10.49 -3.73
C VAL A 85 -5.68 9.18 -2.98
N HIS A 86 -5.21 8.15 -3.67
CA HIS A 86 -4.81 6.90 -3.05
C HIS A 86 -3.33 6.90 -2.68
N HIS A 87 -3.03 6.32 -1.53
CA HIS A 87 -1.67 6.18 -1.01
C HIS A 87 -1.38 4.73 -0.66
N LEU A 88 -0.28 4.19 -1.22
CA LEU A 88 0.23 2.87 -0.87
C LEU A 88 1.12 3.00 0.37
N ILE A 89 0.89 2.11 1.34
CA ILE A 89 1.65 2.07 2.60
C ILE A 89 2.22 0.67 2.79
N LEU A 90 3.52 0.58 3.08
CA LEU A 90 4.25 -0.65 3.39
C LEU A 90 4.67 -0.63 4.85
N PHE A 91 4.22 -1.62 5.63
CA PHE A 91 4.45 -1.67 7.07
C PHE A 91 5.58 -2.64 7.42
N PRO A 92 6.47 -2.29 8.37
CA PRO A 92 7.55 -3.17 8.78
C PRO A 92 7.09 -4.30 9.71
N SER A 93 5.92 -4.16 10.36
CA SER A 93 5.40 -5.16 11.30
C SER A 93 3.90 -5.03 11.53
N LEU A 94 3.27 -6.06 12.11
CA LEU A 94 1.88 -5.97 12.57
C LEU A 94 1.71 -4.94 13.71
N TYR A 95 2.77 -4.66 14.48
CA TYR A 95 2.75 -3.60 15.49
C TYR A 95 2.58 -2.23 14.82
N SER A 96 3.32 -1.95 13.75
CA SER A 96 3.19 -0.71 12.96
C SER A 96 1.82 -0.59 12.30
N VAL A 97 1.28 -1.69 11.78
CA VAL A 97 -0.10 -1.75 11.26
C VAL A 97 -1.10 -1.34 12.34
N HIS A 98 -0.96 -1.89 13.56
CA HIS A 98 -1.86 -1.56 14.67
C HIS A 98 -1.72 -0.11 15.12
N GLY A 99 -0.51 0.42 15.24
CA GLY A 99 -0.25 1.82 15.61
C GLY A 99 -0.83 2.80 14.59
N PHE A 100 -0.61 2.55 13.29
CA PHE A 100 -1.17 3.38 12.23
C PHE A 100 -2.69 3.34 12.24
N ARG A 101 -3.26 2.13 12.35
CA ARG A 101 -4.72 1.94 12.41
C ARG A 101 -5.34 2.66 13.61
N GLU A 102 -4.71 2.61 14.78
CA GLU A 102 -5.18 3.32 15.97
C GLU A 102 -5.29 4.82 15.71
N GLU A 103 -4.28 5.41 15.08
CA GLU A 103 -4.27 6.84 14.77
C GLU A 103 -5.34 7.20 13.73
N VAL A 104 -5.32 6.56 12.55
CA VAL A 104 -6.18 6.97 11.44
C VAL A 104 -7.65 6.53 11.61
N SER A 105 -7.94 5.57 12.48
CA SER A 105 -9.33 5.13 12.73
C SER A 105 -10.22 6.25 13.27
N LYS A 106 -9.66 7.24 13.96
CA LYS A 106 -10.36 8.44 14.46
C LYS A 106 -10.92 9.29 13.30
N HIS A 107 -10.30 9.15 12.12
CA HIS A 107 -10.60 9.90 10.90
C HIS A 107 -11.30 9.04 9.83
N SER A 108 -11.69 7.81 10.14
CA SER A 108 -12.32 6.91 9.17
C SER A 108 -13.68 6.39 9.65
N LYS A 109 -14.64 6.34 8.72
CA LYS A 109 -15.98 5.75 8.97
C LYS A 109 -16.12 4.32 8.47
N ASN A 110 -15.18 3.83 7.66
CA ASN A 110 -15.28 2.56 6.95
C ASN A 110 -14.07 1.63 7.13
N ILE A 111 -13.09 1.97 7.98
CA ILE A 111 -11.90 1.13 8.23
C ILE A 111 -12.22 -0.30 8.68
N ASP A 112 -13.36 -0.51 9.34
CA ASP A 112 -13.80 -1.84 9.77
C ASP A 112 -14.62 -2.61 8.74
N ARG A 113 -14.87 -2.01 7.57
CA ARG A 113 -15.82 -2.54 6.56
C ARG A 113 -15.29 -2.54 5.13
N SER A 114 -14.19 -1.84 4.87
CA SER A 114 -13.61 -1.67 3.55
C SER A 114 -12.13 -2.06 3.60
N GLY A 115 -11.67 -2.81 2.60
CA GLY A 115 -10.25 -3.13 2.44
C GLY A 115 -9.39 -1.89 2.14
N ARG A 116 -9.93 -0.94 1.36
CA ARG A 116 -9.42 0.43 1.23
C ARG A 116 -10.26 1.41 2.08
N PRO A 117 -9.80 1.83 3.26
CA PRO A 117 -10.50 2.83 4.04
C PRO A 117 -10.39 4.21 3.41
N PHE A 118 -11.45 5.01 3.57
CA PHE A 118 -11.41 6.45 3.37
C PHE A 118 -10.98 7.10 4.69
N LEU A 119 -10.04 8.03 4.62
CA LEU A 119 -9.54 8.83 5.74
C LEU A 119 -9.89 10.29 5.48
N ASP A 120 -10.58 10.94 6.42
CA ASP A 120 -10.82 12.39 6.39
C ASP A 120 -9.56 13.16 6.84
N MET A 121 -8.47 12.92 6.10
CA MET A 121 -7.11 13.42 6.27
C MET A 121 -6.55 13.78 4.88
N ASN A 122 -5.59 14.69 4.80
CA ASN A 122 -4.83 14.94 3.56
C ASN A 122 -3.58 14.04 3.47
N GLY A 123 -2.90 14.05 2.32
CA GLY A 123 -1.68 13.26 2.10
C GLY A 123 -0.57 13.52 3.12
N GLU A 124 -0.37 14.77 3.55
CA GLU A 124 0.61 15.15 4.57
C GLU A 124 0.32 14.51 5.94
N GLU A 125 -0.93 14.60 6.42
CA GLU A 125 -1.39 14.00 7.67
C GLU A 125 -1.22 12.48 7.65
N ILE A 126 -1.57 11.83 6.53
CA ILE A 126 -1.42 10.37 6.35
C ILE A 126 0.06 10.00 6.33
N ALA A 127 0.90 10.77 5.64
CA ALA A 127 2.33 10.52 5.57
C ALA A 127 3.03 10.69 6.93
N SER A 128 2.61 11.69 7.71
CA SER A 128 3.07 11.86 9.11
C SER A 128 2.70 10.64 9.95
N ALA A 129 1.45 10.18 9.89
CA ALA A 129 1.01 9.00 10.65
C ALA A 129 1.75 7.72 10.23
N ALA A 130 2.08 7.57 8.93
CA ALA A 130 2.88 6.45 8.44
C ALA A 130 4.32 6.51 8.97
N ALA A 131 4.93 7.71 8.97
CA ALA A 131 6.27 7.91 9.48
C ALA A 131 6.39 7.62 11.00
N ASP A 132 5.36 7.98 11.78
CA ASP A 132 5.32 7.72 13.24
C ASP A 132 5.41 6.23 13.61
N VAL A 133 5.10 5.34 12.66
CA VAL A 133 5.17 3.87 12.84
C VAL A 133 6.23 3.19 11.97
N ASP A 134 7.18 3.97 11.42
CA ASP A 134 8.24 3.53 10.52
C ASP A 134 7.73 2.86 9.23
N ALA A 135 6.51 3.19 8.78
CA ALA A 135 5.97 2.70 7.52
C ALA A 135 6.46 3.57 6.35
N LEU A 136 6.67 2.93 5.20
CA LEU A 136 6.91 3.65 3.95
C LEU A 136 5.58 4.01 3.31
N ILE A 137 5.49 5.21 2.76
CA ILE A 137 4.31 5.71 2.04
C ILE A 137 4.74 6.38 0.73
N GLY A 138 3.87 6.26 -0.27
CA GLY A 138 3.97 6.97 -1.53
C GLY A 138 2.62 6.98 -2.26
N PRO A 139 2.46 7.81 -3.29
CA PRO A 139 1.23 7.87 -4.05
C PRO A 139 1.05 6.56 -4.82
N ALA A 140 -0.14 5.96 -4.70
CA ALA A 140 -0.53 4.81 -5.51
C ALA A 140 -0.87 5.30 -6.92
N HIS A 141 -0.56 4.46 -7.93
CA HIS A 141 -0.87 4.66 -9.36
C HIS A 141 -0.92 6.13 -9.83
N ALA A 142 0.14 6.88 -9.56
CA ALA A 142 0.14 8.35 -9.44
C ALA A 142 -0.32 9.12 -10.70
N PHE A 143 -0.33 8.48 -11.86
CA PHE A 143 -0.70 9.06 -13.16
C PHE A 143 -2.08 8.59 -13.68
N THR A 144 -2.81 7.76 -12.93
CA THR A 144 -4.17 7.34 -13.29
C THR A 144 -5.09 8.57 -13.30
N PRO A 145 -6.00 8.73 -14.28
CA PRO A 145 -6.79 9.96 -14.43
C PRO A 145 -7.94 10.09 -13.40
N TRP A 146 -7.96 9.25 -12.38
CA TRP A 146 -8.84 9.28 -11.23
C TRP A 146 -8.09 8.75 -10.01
N THR A 147 -8.51 9.21 -8.83
CA THR A 147 -8.00 8.77 -7.51
C THR A 147 -6.47 8.73 -7.35
N ALA A 148 -5.74 9.48 -8.16
CA ALA A 148 -4.29 9.52 -8.17
C ALA A 148 -3.78 10.93 -7.88
N MET A 149 -2.52 11.03 -7.44
CA MET A 149 -1.91 12.29 -7.03
C MET A 149 -1.97 13.35 -8.14
N TYR A 150 -1.46 13.06 -9.34
CA TYR A 150 -1.41 14.03 -10.44
C TYR A 150 -2.78 14.30 -11.11
N ALA A 151 -3.85 13.61 -10.67
CA ALA A 151 -5.21 13.97 -11.07
C ALA A 151 -5.78 15.14 -10.24
N TYR A 152 -5.22 15.39 -9.05
CA TYR A 152 -5.75 16.37 -8.09
C TYR A 152 -4.72 17.40 -7.61
N HIS A 153 -3.43 17.13 -7.79
CA HIS A 153 -2.31 17.98 -7.38
C HIS A 153 -1.28 18.13 -8.49
N ASP A 154 -0.60 19.27 -8.54
CA ASP A 154 0.42 19.56 -9.55
C ASP A 154 1.83 19.12 -9.13
N SER A 155 2.03 18.70 -7.86
CA SER A 155 3.34 18.28 -7.33
C SER A 155 3.25 17.41 -6.07
N LEU A 156 4.38 16.79 -5.68
CA LEU A 156 4.52 16.08 -4.40
C LEU A 156 4.35 17.04 -3.21
N GLU A 157 4.87 18.26 -3.31
CA GLU A 157 4.81 19.28 -2.25
C GLU A 157 3.36 19.71 -1.98
N GLU A 158 2.54 19.84 -3.02
CA GLU A 158 1.12 20.16 -2.85
C GLU A 158 0.33 19.02 -2.19
N CYS A 159 0.66 17.76 -2.48
CA CYS A 159 -0.03 16.60 -1.91
C CYS A 159 0.43 16.27 -0.48
N TYR A 160 1.74 16.36 -0.22
CA TYR A 160 2.38 15.88 1.01
C TYR A 160 2.95 16.97 1.92
N GLY A 161 2.90 18.24 1.54
CA GLY A 161 3.38 19.36 2.36
C GLY A 161 4.82 19.17 2.84
N ASP A 162 5.07 19.40 4.13
CA ASP A 162 6.40 19.25 4.75
C ASP A 162 6.92 17.79 4.67
N MET A 163 6.00 16.83 4.57
CA MET A 163 6.32 15.41 4.43
C MET A 163 6.77 15.02 3.01
N ALA A 164 6.67 15.91 2.01
CA ALA A 164 7.04 15.59 0.63
C ALA A 164 8.49 15.06 0.53
N SER A 165 9.42 15.67 1.26
CA SER A 165 10.83 15.25 1.31
C SER A 165 11.04 13.85 1.90
N SER A 166 10.08 13.35 2.69
CA SER A 166 10.15 12.03 3.33
C SER A 166 9.72 10.90 2.38
N ILE A 167 8.90 11.18 1.37
CA ILE A 167 8.42 10.21 0.38
C ILE A 167 9.62 9.60 -0.35
N ARG A 168 9.66 8.26 -0.41
CA ARG A 168 10.79 7.49 -0.98
C ARG A 168 10.45 6.76 -2.27
N PHE A 169 9.18 6.52 -2.53
CA PHE A 169 8.73 5.85 -3.73
C PHE A 169 7.49 6.51 -4.32
N LEU A 170 7.25 6.22 -5.59
CA LEU A 170 6.01 6.53 -6.30
C LEU A 170 5.61 5.28 -7.09
N GLU A 171 4.34 4.91 -7.04
CA GLU A 171 3.82 3.86 -7.90
C GLU A 171 3.35 4.45 -9.23
N LEU A 172 3.89 3.95 -10.34
CA LEU A 172 3.59 4.44 -11.69
C LEU A 172 2.12 4.19 -12.06
N GLY A 173 1.58 3.04 -11.67
CA GLY A 173 0.27 2.55 -12.09
C GLY A 173 0.24 2.05 -13.53
N LEU A 174 -0.95 1.67 -13.98
CA LEU A 174 -1.15 1.07 -15.31
C LEU A 174 -1.05 2.05 -16.49
N SER A 175 -1.01 3.36 -16.20
CA SER A 175 -1.13 4.43 -17.20
C SER A 175 0.20 5.12 -17.54
N ALA A 176 1.30 4.73 -16.89
CA ALA A 176 2.61 5.35 -17.09
C ALA A 176 3.73 4.30 -17.00
N ASP A 177 4.84 4.60 -17.66
CA ASP A 177 6.11 3.92 -17.49
C ASP A 177 7.15 4.87 -16.85
N SER A 178 8.36 4.37 -16.63
CA SER A 178 9.45 5.17 -16.05
C SER A 178 9.85 6.34 -16.94
N ASP A 179 9.87 6.15 -18.27
CA ASP A 179 10.22 7.22 -19.23
C ASP A 179 9.21 8.37 -19.21
N TYR A 180 7.94 8.10 -18.92
CA TYR A 180 6.91 9.11 -18.71
C TYR A 180 7.15 9.87 -17.40
N ALA A 181 7.31 9.15 -16.29
CA ALA A 181 7.52 9.73 -14.96
C ALA A 181 8.83 10.55 -14.88
N ASP A 182 9.90 10.09 -15.53
CA ASP A 182 11.21 10.75 -15.57
C ASP A 182 11.22 12.10 -16.29
N ARG A 183 10.09 12.52 -16.88
CA ARG A 183 9.94 13.88 -17.42
C ARG A 183 9.67 14.93 -16.35
N ILE A 184 9.36 14.50 -15.12
CA ILE A 184 9.09 15.39 -13.99
C ILE A 184 10.29 15.34 -13.05
N SER A 185 11.05 16.44 -12.98
CA SER A 185 12.33 16.48 -12.26
C SER A 185 12.21 16.23 -10.75
N GLU A 186 11.06 16.53 -10.13
CA GLU A 186 10.85 16.26 -8.70
C GLU A 186 10.88 14.76 -8.37
N LEU A 187 10.60 13.90 -9.36
CA LEU A 187 10.48 12.46 -9.21
C LEU A 187 11.81 11.72 -9.32
N HIS A 188 12.86 12.35 -9.85
CA HIS A 188 14.18 11.71 -10.09
C HIS A 188 14.85 11.17 -8.82
N ARG A 189 14.44 11.66 -7.64
CA ARG A 189 14.93 11.17 -6.34
C ARG A 189 14.18 9.95 -5.80
N LEU A 190 13.05 9.60 -6.39
CA LEU A 190 12.17 8.54 -5.89
C LEU A 190 12.49 7.19 -6.55
N THR A 191 12.20 6.12 -5.84
CA THR A 191 12.16 4.77 -6.41
C THR A 191 10.81 4.56 -7.08
N PHE A 192 10.79 4.15 -8.34
CA PHE A 192 9.53 3.78 -8.99
C PHE A 192 9.13 2.35 -8.66
N LEU A 193 7.85 2.19 -8.29
CA LEU A 193 7.19 0.89 -8.16
C LEU A 193 6.19 0.70 -9.31
N SER A 194 6.07 -0.54 -9.78
CA SER A 194 5.09 -0.95 -10.79
C SER A 194 4.40 -2.22 -10.32
N ASN A 195 3.24 -2.05 -9.68
CA ASN A 195 2.46 -3.12 -9.07
C ASN A 195 1.13 -3.32 -9.83
N SER A 196 0.38 -4.38 -9.52
CA SER A 196 -0.80 -4.74 -10.32
C SER A 196 -2.08 -3.98 -9.98
N ASP A 197 -2.26 -3.59 -8.71
CA ASP A 197 -3.54 -3.16 -8.12
C ASP A 197 -4.64 -4.23 -8.24
#